data_AF-H7GEI5-F1
#
_entry.id   AF-H7GEI5-F1
#
_cell.length_a   1.000
_cell.length_b   1.000
_cell.length_c   1.000
_cell.angle_alpha   90.00
_cell.angle_beta   90.00
_cell.angle_gamma   90.00
#
_symmetry.space_group_name_H-M   'P 1'
#
loop_
_entity.id
_entity.type
_entity.pdbx_description
1 polymer ?
#
loop_
_entity_poly.entity_id
_entity_poly.type
_entity_poly.pdbx_seq_one_letter_code
_entity_poly.pdbx_strand_id
1 'polypeptide(L)'
;MALVYLVLLLFLSGLLQALLPEGWPAPDLFLVYALWLAASRPPLLGLALAFLVGLLQDLLGFGLLGLHAVGLLLAAYAYYGAARYLDLRSPAGALTAFALAFLGKWFGYFLVAYWLRLDLPALLPWLPLGEGLLSLAFFWPLRPKAREEPKA
;
A
#
# COMPACT_ATOMS: atom_id res chain seq x y z
N MET A 1 12.00 17.17 -3.93
CA MET A 1 11.03 16.69 -2.92
C MET A 1 10.63 15.23 -3.13
N ALA A 2 10.11 14.82 -4.31
CA ALA A 2 9.69 13.42 -4.54
C ALA A 2 10.83 12.38 -4.36
N LEU A 3 12.03 12.66 -4.87
CA LEU A 3 13.20 11.78 -4.69
C LEU A 3 13.58 11.60 -3.21
N VAL A 4 13.48 12.66 -2.41
CA VAL A 4 13.77 12.61 -0.97
C VAL A 4 12.79 11.67 -0.28
N TYR A 5 11.49 11.76 -0.58
CA TYR A 5 10.49 10.83 -0.04
C TYR A 5 10.72 9.39 -0.48
N LEU A 6 11.13 9.16 -1.72
CA LEU A 6 11.47 7.82 -2.21
C LEU A 6 12.71 7.25 -1.48
N VAL A 7 13.77 8.05 -1.29
CA VAL A 7 14.96 7.63 -0.54
C VAL A 7 14.62 7.34 0.92
N LEU A 8 13.80 8.19 1.56
CA LEU A 8 13.29 7.95 2.91
C LEU A 8 12.45 6.68 2.98
N LEU A 9 11.59 6.43 1.99
CA LEU A 9 10.76 5.23 1.90
C LEU A 9 11.61 3.96 1.82
N LEU A 10 12.63 3.95 0.96
CA LEU A 10 13.57 2.84 0.80
C LEU A 10 14.38 2.61 2.08
N PHE A 11 14.94 3.68 2.64
CA PHE A 11 15.71 3.62 3.88
C PHE A 11 14.86 3.08 5.03
N LEU A 12 13.65 3.59 5.21
CA LEU A 12 12.77 3.16 6.29
C LEU A 12 12.28 1.73 6.09
N SER A 13 12.00 1.32 4.85
CA SER A 13 11.61 -0.07 4.55
C SER A 13 12.73 -1.04 4.90
N GLY A 14 13.97 -0.73 4.49
CA GLY A 14 15.15 -1.54 4.82
C GLY A 14 15.47 -1.54 6.32
N LEU A 15 15.37 -0.38 6.98
CA LEU A 15 15.60 -0.26 8.42
C LEU A 15 14.58 -1.09 9.21
N LEU A 16 13.28 -0.99 8.88
CA LEU A 16 12.25 -1.77 9.56
C LEU A 16 12.43 -3.27 9.32
N GLN A 17 12.76 -3.69 8.10
CA GLN A 17 13.08 -5.08 7.80
C GLN A 17 14.26 -5.60 8.63
N ALA A 18 15.27 -4.78 8.88
CA ALA A 18 16.45 -5.15 9.67
C ALA A 18 16.20 -5.14 11.19
N LEU A 19 15.27 -4.32 11.67
CA LEU A 19 14.94 -4.21 13.10
C LEU A 19 13.90 -5.24 13.55
N LEU A 20 13.11 -5.79 12.63
CA LEU A 20 12.10 -6.79 12.94
C LEU A 20 12.73 -8.15 13.24
N PRO A 21 12.13 -8.95 14.15
CA PRO A 21 12.61 -10.30 14.41
C PRO A 21 12.57 -11.17 13.15
N GLU A 22 13.47 -12.16 13.08
CA GLU A 22 13.49 -13.11 11.98
C GLU A 22 12.14 -13.82 11.80
N GLY A 23 11.68 -13.92 10.55
CA GLY A 23 10.37 -14.50 10.22
C GLY A 23 9.17 -13.56 10.40
N TRP A 24 9.37 -12.32 10.86
CA TRP A 24 8.30 -11.31 10.85
C TRP A 24 8.14 -10.68 9.47
N PRO A 25 6.90 -10.47 8.99
CA PRO A 25 6.66 -9.68 7.79
C PRO A 25 7.04 -8.22 8.06
N ALA A 26 7.65 -7.55 7.08
CA ALA A 26 7.82 -6.10 7.13
C ALA A 26 6.51 -5.37 6.81
N PRO A 27 6.30 -4.15 7.33
CA PRO A 27 5.25 -3.28 6.84
C PRO A 27 5.48 -2.92 5.37
N ASP A 28 4.42 -2.93 4.58
CA ASP A 28 4.40 -2.47 3.21
C ASP A 28 4.24 -0.93 3.18
N LEU A 29 5.36 -0.24 3.33
CA LEU A 29 5.37 1.22 3.27
C LEU A 29 5.08 1.76 1.86
N PHE A 30 5.32 0.96 0.81
CA PHE A 30 5.00 1.34 -0.57
C PHE A 30 3.49 1.39 -0.79
N LEU A 31 2.74 0.43 -0.23
CA LEU A 31 1.28 0.50 -0.16
C LEU A 31 0.83 1.76 0.55
N VAL A 32 1.36 2.05 1.74
CA VAL A 32 0.98 3.25 2.52
C VAL A 32 1.24 4.52 1.71
N TYR A 33 2.39 4.60 1.03
CA TYR A 33 2.74 5.72 0.17
C TYR A 33 1.80 5.85 -1.04
N ALA A 34 1.48 4.74 -1.71
CA ALA A 34 0.54 4.71 -2.83
C ALA A 34 -0.86 5.19 -2.40
N LEU A 35 -1.34 4.80 -1.22
CA LEU A 35 -2.63 5.27 -0.69
C LEU A 35 -2.60 6.74 -0.32
N TRP A 36 -1.50 7.24 0.24
CA TRP A 36 -1.33 8.66 0.49
C TRP A 36 -1.35 9.48 -0.82
N LEU A 37 -0.69 9.00 -1.87
CA LEU A 37 -0.76 9.60 -3.20
C LEU A 37 -2.18 9.55 -3.77
N ALA A 38 -2.87 8.42 -3.64
CA ALA A 38 -4.24 8.27 -4.11
C ALA A 38 -5.20 9.23 -3.40
N ALA A 39 -5.08 9.38 -2.08
CA ALA A 39 -5.86 10.32 -1.29
C ALA A 39 -5.62 11.79 -1.66
N SER A 40 -4.43 12.10 -2.20
CA SER A 40 -4.00 13.48 -2.47
C SER A 40 -4.15 13.89 -3.94
N ARG A 41 -4.57 12.99 -4.84
CA ARG A 41 -4.54 13.20 -6.30
C ARG A 41 -5.83 12.72 -6.97
N PRO A 42 -6.18 13.27 -8.15
CA PRO A 42 -7.31 12.76 -8.93
C PRO A 42 -7.04 11.34 -9.43
N PRO A 43 -8.08 10.51 -9.67
CA PRO A 43 -7.95 9.07 -9.91
C PRO A 43 -6.94 8.67 -11.00
N LEU A 44 -7.01 9.28 -12.18
CA LEU A 44 -6.09 8.96 -13.29
C LEU A 44 -4.63 9.15 -12.88
N LEU A 45 -4.31 10.25 -12.20
CA LEU A 45 -2.95 10.55 -11.77
C LEU A 45 -2.52 9.67 -10.60
N GLY A 46 -3.40 9.42 -9.61
CA GLY A 46 -3.06 8.55 -8.49
C GLY A 46 -2.83 7.10 -8.90
N LEU A 47 -3.63 6.57 -9.83
CA LEU A 47 -3.43 5.22 -10.40
C LEU A 47 -2.10 5.12 -11.14
N ALA A 48 -1.80 6.10 -12.01
CA ALA A 48 -0.52 6.14 -12.72
C ALA A 48 0.68 6.21 -11.76
N LEU A 49 0.58 7.05 -10.72
CA LEU A 49 1.63 7.18 -9.72
C LEU A 49 1.79 5.91 -8.88
N ALA A 50 0.71 5.24 -8.48
CA ALA A 50 0.78 3.98 -7.72
C ALA A 50 1.48 2.88 -8.53
N PHE A 51 1.14 2.76 -9.82
CA PHE A 51 1.81 1.85 -10.74
C PHE A 51 3.30 2.17 -10.88
N LEU A 52 3.66 3.44 -11.07
CA LEU A 52 5.06 3.88 -11.15
C LEU A 52 5.84 3.59 -9.87
N VAL A 53 5.24 3.83 -8.70
CA VAL A 53 5.85 3.49 -7.40
C VAL A 53 6.14 2.00 -7.31
N GLY A 54 5.20 1.14 -7.72
CA GLY A 54 5.40 -0.31 -7.70
C GLY A 54 6.46 -0.77 -8.72
N LEU A 55 6.52 -0.15 -9.91
CA LEU A 55 7.60 -0.42 -10.87
C LEU A 55 8.98 -0.04 -10.30
N LEU A 56 9.07 1.10 -9.60
CA LEU A 56 10.31 1.50 -8.94
C LEU A 56 10.68 0.53 -7.81
N GLN A 57 9.69 0.03 -7.06
CA GLN A 57 9.90 -1.00 -6.05
C GLN A 57 10.44 -2.30 -6.67
N ASP A 58 9.86 -2.76 -7.79
CA ASP A 58 10.34 -3.92 -8.53
C ASP A 58 11.80 -3.70 -8.98
N LEU A 59 12.11 -2.55 -9.59
CA LEU A 59 13.44 -2.24 -10.11
C LEU A 59 14.51 -2.16 -9.01
N LEU A 60 14.21 -1.46 -7.92
CA LEU A 60 15.16 -1.21 -6.83
C LEU A 60 15.32 -2.41 -5.91
N GLY A 61 14.27 -3.22 -5.76
CA GLY A 61 14.29 -4.46 -4.99
C GLY A 61 14.83 -5.65 -5.79
N PHE A 62 15.28 -5.46 -7.03
CA PHE A 62 15.63 -6.54 -7.96
C PHE A 62 14.52 -7.60 -8.09
N GLY A 63 13.28 -7.16 -7.98
CA GLY A 63 12.07 -7.98 -8.07
C GLY A 63 11.61 -8.21 -9.51
N LEU A 64 10.57 -9.02 -9.66
CA LEU A 64 9.94 -9.26 -10.95
C LEU A 64 9.16 -8.02 -11.40
N LEU A 65 9.60 -7.43 -12.52
CA LEU A 65 8.97 -6.25 -13.11
C LEU A 65 7.47 -6.46 -13.32
N GLY A 66 6.67 -5.56 -12.73
CA GLY A 66 5.22 -5.53 -12.88
C GLY A 66 4.47 -6.16 -11.71
N LEU A 67 5.14 -6.92 -10.83
CA LEU A 67 4.49 -7.61 -9.72
C LEU A 67 3.96 -6.61 -8.69
N HIS A 68 4.82 -5.75 -8.13
CA HIS A 68 4.37 -4.71 -7.20
C HIS A 68 3.62 -3.60 -7.94
N ALA A 69 3.98 -3.30 -9.20
CA ALA A 69 3.29 -2.30 -10.00
C ALA A 69 1.78 -2.59 -10.14
N VAL A 70 1.40 -3.81 -10.52
CA VAL A 70 0.00 -4.21 -10.64
C VAL A 70 -0.66 -4.30 -9.27
N GLY A 71 0.05 -4.81 -8.25
CA GLY A 71 -0.45 -4.82 -6.88
C GLY A 71 -0.85 -3.41 -6.39
N LEU A 72 0.06 -2.44 -6.46
CA LEU A 72 -0.21 -1.08 -6.00
C LEU A 72 -1.24 -0.36 -6.88
N LEU A 73 -1.29 -0.63 -8.19
CA LEU A 73 -2.34 -0.13 -9.06
C LEU A 73 -3.73 -0.58 -8.61
N LEU A 74 -3.90 -1.89 -8.36
CA LEU A 74 -5.19 -2.43 -7.91
C LEU A 74 -5.54 -2.01 -6.49
N ALA A 75 -4.55 -1.81 -5.62
CA ALA A 75 -4.74 -1.21 -4.30
C ALA A 75 -5.31 0.21 -4.40
N ALA A 76 -4.69 1.06 -5.23
CA ALA A 76 -5.17 2.43 -5.46
C ALA A 76 -6.56 2.45 -6.12
N TYR A 77 -6.82 1.53 -7.06
CA TYR A 77 -8.13 1.39 -7.68
C TYR A 77 -9.21 1.03 -6.66
N ALA A 78 -8.95 0.03 -5.80
CA ALA A 78 -9.86 -0.35 -4.73
C ALA A 78 -10.07 0.80 -3.73
N TYR A 79 -9.01 1.56 -3.40
CA TYR A 79 -9.11 2.73 -2.54
C TYR A 79 -10.02 3.83 -3.14
N TYR A 80 -9.86 4.15 -4.42
CA TYR A 80 -10.75 5.11 -5.10
C TYR A 80 -12.19 4.59 -5.20
N GLY A 81 -12.38 3.28 -5.39
CA GLY A 81 -13.69 2.65 -5.32
C GLY A 81 -14.32 2.83 -3.94
N ALA A 82 -13.58 2.53 -2.88
CA ALA A 82 -14.02 2.71 -1.49
C ALA A 82 -14.36 4.17 -1.19
N ALA A 83 -13.55 5.12 -1.66
CA ALA A 83 -13.76 6.55 -1.50
C ALA A 83 -15.07 7.07 -2.11
N ARG A 84 -15.67 6.33 -3.07
CA ARG A 84 -16.98 6.70 -3.67
C ARG A 84 -18.17 6.35 -2.77
N TYR A 85 -18.01 5.36 -1.90
CA TYR A 85 -19.13 4.79 -1.15
C TYR A 85 -18.97 4.91 0.38
N LEU A 86 -17.75 5.19 0.85
CA LEU A 86 -17.43 5.25 2.27
C LEU A 86 -17.01 6.67 2.68
N ASP A 87 -17.38 7.07 3.89
CA ASP A 87 -16.80 8.26 4.51
C ASP A 87 -15.38 7.94 5.03
N LEU A 88 -14.37 8.32 4.25
CA LEU A 88 -12.97 8.12 4.60
C LEU A 88 -12.49 8.93 5.81
N ARG A 89 -13.26 9.93 6.27
CA ARG A 89 -12.96 10.69 7.49
C ARG A 89 -13.39 9.93 8.74
N SER A 90 -14.37 9.04 8.60
CA SER A 90 -14.77 8.13 9.66
C SER A 90 -13.68 7.05 9.87
N PRO A 91 -13.38 6.66 11.13
CA PRO A 91 -12.42 5.59 11.41
C PRO A 91 -12.77 4.27 10.71
N ALA A 92 -14.07 3.91 10.68
CA ALA A 92 -14.55 2.69 10.05
C ALA A 92 -14.40 2.72 8.52
N GLY A 93 -14.71 3.85 7.89
CA GLY A 93 -14.54 4.02 6.44
C GLY A 93 -13.07 3.99 6.04
N ALA A 94 -12.19 4.66 6.80
CA ALA A 94 -10.74 4.62 6.57
C ALA A 94 -10.17 3.20 6.71
N LEU A 95 -10.56 2.46 7.76
CA LEU A 95 -10.13 1.08 7.98
C LEU A 95 -10.61 0.16 6.85
N THR A 96 -11.87 0.30 6.43
CA THR A 96 -12.45 -0.49 5.35
C THR A 96 -11.77 -0.19 4.02
N ALA A 97 -11.50 1.09 3.72
CA ALA A 97 -10.79 1.49 2.52
C ALA A 97 -9.35 0.94 2.49
N PHE A 98 -8.65 0.94 3.63
CA PHE A 98 -7.34 0.31 3.75
C PHE A 98 -7.43 -1.21 3.53
N ALA A 99 -8.38 -1.90 4.16
CA ALA A 99 -8.57 -3.34 4.00
C ALA A 99 -8.86 -3.72 2.54
N LEU A 100 -9.73 -2.98 1.87
CA LEU A 100 -10.03 -3.19 0.44
C LEU A 100 -8.81 -2.93 -0.45
N ALA A 101 -8.03 -1.89 -0.17
CA ALA A 101 -6.79 -1.62 -0.88
C ALA A 101 -5.74 -2.72 -0.67
N PHE A 102 -5.59 -3.19 0.57
CA PHE A 102 -4.69 -4.28 0.93
C PHE A 102 -5.06 -5.57 0.19
N LEU A 103 -6.35 -5.92 0.16
CA LEU A 103 -6.86 -7.04 -0.62
C LEU A 103 -6.63 -6.84 -2.12
N GLY A 104 -6.83 -5.62 -2.63
CA GLY A 104 -6.54 -5.26 -4.01
C GLY A 104 -5.06 -5.47 -4.38
N LYS A 105 -4.14 -5.13 -3.46
CA LYS A 105 -2.71 -5.38 -3.62
C LYS A 105 -2.40 -6.86 -3.79
N TRP A 106 -2.86 -7.69 -2.86
CA TRP A 106 -2.62 -9.13 -2.89
C TRP A 106 -3.29 -9.80 -4.10
N PHE A 107 -4.50 -9.34 -4.47
CA PHE A 107 -5.15 -9.79 -5.69
C PHE A 107 -4.31 -9.47 -6.93
N GLY A 108 -3.75 -8.26 -7.03
CA GLY A 108 -2.87 -7.89 -8.15
C GLY A 108 -1.57 -8.70 -8.18
N TYR A 109 -0.97 -8.92 -7.03
CA TYR A 109 0.20 -9.80 -6.88
C TYR A 109 -0.11 -11.22 -7.39
N PHE A 110 -1.19 -11.83 -6.91
CA PHE A 110 -1.58 -13.18 -7.31
C PHE A 110 -2.00 -13.27 -8.77
N LEU A 111 -2.62 -12.24 -9.32
CA LEU A 111 -2.96 -12.18 -10.74
C LEU A 111 -1.69 -12.25 -11.61
N VAL A 112 -0.67 -11.45 -11.29
CA VAL A 112 0.60 -11.47 -12.03
C VAL A 112 1.35 -12.78 -11.79
N ALA A 113 1.41 -13.26 -10.56
CA ALA A 113 2.05 -14.53 -10.24
C ALA A 113 1.41 -15.71 -10.98
N TYR A 114 0.08 -15.76 -11.03
CA TYR A 114 -0.67 -16.73 -11.81
C TYR A 114 -0.37 -16.61 -13.31
N TRP A 115 -0.41 -15.39 -13.86
CA TRP A 115 -0.17 -15.13 -15.28
C TRP A 115 1.22 -15.59 -15.72
N LEU A 116 2.23 -15.30 -14.89
CA LEU A 116 3.63 -15.68 -15.13
C LEU A 116 3.94 -17.12 -14.70
N ARG A 117 2.94 -17.85 -14.17
CA ARG A 117 3.07 -19.24 -13.68
C ARG A 117 4.19 -19.39 -12.65
N LEU A 118 4.31 -18.40 -11.76
CA LEU A 118 5.24 -18.44 -10.65
C LEU A 118 4.73 -19.40 -9.57
N ASP A 119 5.67 -19.98 -8.84
CA ASP A 119 5.33 -20.66 -7.59
C ASP A 119 4.74 -19.62 -6.62
N LEU A 120 3.48 -19.82 -6.26
CA LEU A 120 2.82 -18.97 -5.29
C LEU A 120 3.51 -19.17 -3.94
N PRO A 121 3.89 -18.08 -3.24
CA PRO A 121 4.36 -18.23 -1.88
C PRO A 121 3.29 -18.94 -1.06
N ALA A 122 3.71 -19.83 -0.17
CA ALA A 122 2.78 -20.46 0.76
C ALA A 122 2.00 -19.35 1.46
N LEU A 123 0.68 -19.34 1.26
CA LEU A 123 -0.26 -18.47 1.96
C LEU A 123 -0.36 -18.89 3.43
N LEU A 124 0.76 -18.82 4.15
CA LEU A 124 0.75 -18.86 5.60
C LEU A 124 -0.04 -17.62 6.05
N PRO A 125 -1.17 -17.79 6.76
CA PRO A 125 -2.04 -16.67 7.12
C PRO A 125 -1.30 -15.52 7.80
N TRP A 126 -0.21 -15.84 8.50
CA TRP A 126 0.66 -14.89 9.17
C TRP A 126 1.28 -13.84 8.26
N LEU A 127 1.70 -14.21 7.04
CA LEU A 127 2.45 -13.29 6.17
C LEU A 127 1.56 -12.12 5.70
N PRO A 128 0.37 -12.33 5.10
CA PRO A 128 -0.51 -11.22 4.75
C PRO A 128 -1.10 -10.51 5.97
N LEU A 129 -1.44 -11.24 7.05
CA LEU A 129 -2.05 -10.62 8.22
C LEU A 129 -1.06 -9.70 8.96
N GLY A 130 0.16 -10.17 9.22
CA GLY A 130 1.18 -9.39 9.91
C GLY A 130 1.62 -8.18 9.09
N GLU A 131 1.85 -8.34 7.78
CA GLU A 131 2.15 -7.24 6.86
C GLU A 131 1.02 -6.19 6.89
N GLY A 132 -0.24 -6.62 6.80
CA GLY A 132 -1.40 -5.75 6.81
C GLY A 132 -1.53 -4.95 8.12
N LEU A 133 -1.37 -5.61 9.27
CA LEU A 133 -1.45 -4.96 10.58
C LEU A 133 -0.32 -3.93 10.78
N LEU A 134 0.91 -4.28 10.41
CA LEU A 134 2.04 -3.36 10.52
C LEU A 134 1.88 -2.19 9.57
N SER A 135 1.48 -2.43 8.32
CA SER A 135 1.20 -1.39 7.32
C SER A 135 0.07 -0.46 7.77
N LEU A 136 -0.98 -1.00 8.39
CA LEU A 136 -2.08 -0.22 8.95
C LEU A 136 -1.60 0.74 10.03
N ALA A 137 -0.63 0.35 10.87
CA ALA A 137 -0.07 1.23 11.89
C ALA A 137 0.58 2.48 11.29
N PHE A 138 1.20 2.38 10.11
CA PHE A 138 1.77 3.52 9.38
C PHE A 138 0.72 4.30 8.59
N PHE A 139 -0.30 3.64 8.06
CA PHE A 139 -1.40 4.31 7.37
C PHE A 139 -2.27 5.12 8.34
N TRP A 140 -2.53 4.61 9.54
CA TRP A 140 -3.47 5.18 10.50
C TRP A 140 -3.25 6.68 10.80
N PRO A 141 -2.03 7.17 11.09
CA PRO A 141 -1.81 8.60 11.32
C PRO A 141 -2.02 9.46 10.05
N LEU A 142 -1.89 8.88 8.86
CA LEU A 142 -2.02 9.56 7.56
C LEU A 142 -3.45 9.55 7.01
N ARG A 143 -4.38 8.83 7.66
CA ARG A 143 -5.76 8.73 7.20
C ARG A 143 -6.41 10.12 7.12
N PRO A 144 -7.36 10.34 6.19
CA PRO A 144 -8.16 11.56 6.17
C PRO A 144 -8.86 11.76 7.52
N LYS A 145 -8.77 12.97 8.08
CA LYS A 145 -9.45 13.33 9.33
C LYS A 145 -10.57 14.34 9.03
N ALA A 146 -11.63 14.29 9.83
CA ALA A 146 -12.57 15.40 9.88
C ALA A 146 -11.83 16.67 10.32
N ARG A 147 -12.16 17.82 9.73
CA ARG A 147 -11.70 19.10 10.29
C ARG A 147 -12.41 19.28 11.62
N GLU A 148 -11.64 19.47 12.69
CA GLU A 148 -12.20 19.98 13.94
C GLU A 148 -12.69 21.41 13.66
N GLU A 149 -13.98 21.66 13.85
CA GLU A 149 -14.49 23.03 13.83
C GLU A 149 -13.84 23.78 14.99
N PRO A 150 -13.35 25.02 14.78
CA PRO A 150 -12.80 25.80 15.87
C PRO A 150 -13.86 25.94 16.95
N LYS A 151 -13.54 25.54 18.18
CA LYS A 151 -14.38 25.84 19.34
C LYS A 151 -14.53 27.37 19.40
N ALA A 152 -15.76 27.84 19.26
CA ALA A 152 -16.15 29.24 19.41
C ALA A 152 -15.90 29.73 20.84
#